data_AF-A0A9W6J2J5-F1
#
_entry.id   AF-A0A9W6J2J5-F1
#
_cell.length_a   1.000
_cell.length_b   1.000
_cell.length_c   1.000
_cell.angle_alpha   90.00
_cell.angle_beta   90.00
_cell.angle_gamma   90.00
#
_symmetry.space_group_name_H-M   'P 1'
#
loop_
_entity.id
_entity.type
_entity.pdbx_description
1 polymer ?
#
loop_
_entity_poly.entity_id
_entity_poly.type
_entity_poly.pdbx_seq_one_letter_code
_entity_poly.pdbx_strand_id
1 'polypeptide(L)'
;MLTVVTPATSSLLTTVERARSLLGLDAGVDTAAALQRHIATASRVIADYCRRPFGVETLKQWGEGDVLNGIAFARTPVRSIASVSIGNADLAPDEYAIDAGSGSLLRMGECDVVLCWWTAPTIVYEAGYQLPTDNNAGDLPESVERAAIILAGSYFAGAGRDPLLKSEDIDGLASASWYVPGAADQVLVPEVAQILAPYRRFWP
;
A
#
# COMPACT_ATOMS: atom_id res chain seq x y z
N MET A 1 -11.76 9.28 -13.62
CA MET A 1 -10.45 9.29 -14.29
C MET A 1 -9.38 9.74 -13.30
N LEU A 2 -8.27 9.00 -13.16
CA LEU A 2 -7.16 9.33 -12.27
C LEU A 2 -5.88 9.59 -13.07
N THR A 3 -5.16 10.66 -12.75
CA THR A 3 -3.86 11.00 -13.34
C THR A 3 -2.85 11.27 -12.23
N VAL A 4 -1.70 10.61 -12.29
CA VAL A 4 -0.59 10.88 -11.38
C VAL A 4 0.15 12.12 -11.89
N VAL A 5 0.20 13.17 -11.08
CA VAL A 5 0.93 14.42 -11.38
C VAL A 5 2.38 14.29 -10.95
N THR A 6 2.59 13.74 -9.75
CA THR A 6 3.92 13.47 -9.20
C THR A 6 3.91 12.09 -8.57
N PRO A 7 4.69 11.13 -9.10
CA PRO A 7 4.77 9.78 -8.55
C PRO A 7 5.56 9.77 -7.24
N ALA A 8 5.40 8.69 -6.47
CA ALA A 8 6.17 8.49 -5.25
C ALA A 8 7.66 8.36 -5.54
N THR A 9 8.49 8.91 -4.64
CA THR A 9 9.96 8.85 -4.74
C THR A 9 10.46 7.41 -4.62
N SER A 10 9.80 6.62 -3.77
CA SER A 10 10.07 5.20 -3.59
C SER A 10 8.77 4.39 -3.58
N SER A 11 8.90 3.11 -3.91
CA SER A 11 7.84 2.11 -3.76
C SER A 11 8.20 1.00 -2.77
N LEU A 12 9.36 1.11 -2.12
CA LEU A 12 9.86 0.11 -1.17
C LEU A 12 9.22 0.33 0.20
N LEU A 13 8.55 -0.71 0.73
CA LEU A 13 7.83 -0.63 2.00
C LEU A 13 8.73 -0.68 3.25
N THR A 14 10.02 -1.02 3.08
CA THR A 14 11.00 -1.09 4.17
C THR A 14 12.42 -0.84 3.65
N THR A 15 13.37 -0.65 4.56
CA THR A 15 14.80 -0.51 4.26
C THR A 15 15.55 -1.82 4.45
N VAL A 16 16.71 -1.96 3.81
CA VAL A 16 17.57 -3.16 3.93
C VAL A 16 18.02 -3.33 5.38
N GLU A 17 18.33 -2.23 6.06
CA GLU A 17 18.79 -2.19 7.45
C GLU A 17 17.70 -2.69 8.41
N ARG A 18 16.46 -2.22 8.25
CA ARG A 18 15.32 -2.64 9.09
C ARG A 18 14.99 -4.11 8.85
N ALA A 19 14.89 -4.52 7.59
CA ALA A 19 14.65 -5.92 7.24
C ALA A 19 15.74 -6.85 7.79
N ARG A 20 17.02 -6.46 7.68
CA ARG A 20 18.15 -7.22 8.23
C ARG A 20 18.03 -7.37 9.75
N SER A 21 17.75 -6.28 10.45
CA SER A 21 17.65 -6.30 11.91
C SER A 21 16.53 -7.22 12.41
N LEU A 22 15.40 -7.24 11.71
CA LEU A 22 14.24 -8.04 12.11
C LEU A 22 14.40 -9.52 11.73
N LEU A 23 15.08 -9.81 10.61
CA LEU A 23 15.36 -11.18 10.16
C LEU A 23 16.60 -11.80 10.86
N GLY A 24 17.35 -11.04 11.66
CA GLY A 24 18.55 -11.52 12.34
C GLY A 24 19.70 -11.88 11.39
N LEU A 25 19.80 -11.18 10.25
CA LEU A 25 20.83 -11.45 9.24
C LEU A 25 22.09 -10.61 9.49
N ASP A 26 23.26 -11.16 9.18
CA ASP A 26 24.54 -10.44 9.29
C ASP A 26 24.71 -9.34 8.22
N ALA A 27 25.61 -8.39 8.49
CA ALA A 27 25.85 -7.21 7.65
C ALA A 27 26.72 -7.48 6.40
N GLY A 28 26.54 -8.62 5.74
CA GLY A 28 27.24 -8.96 4.50
C GLY A 28 26.79 -8.12 3.29
N VAL A 29 27.70 -7.88 2.34
CA VAL A 29 27.41 -7.11 1.11
C VAL A 29 26.52 -7.90 0.15
N ASP A 30 26.78 -9.19 -0.05
CA ASP A 30 25.98 -10.04 -0.94
C ASP A 30 24.54 -10.23 -0.41
N THR A 31 24.41 -10.36 0.92
CA THR A 31 23.11 -10.43 1.59
C THR A 31 22.30 -9.14 1.42
N ALA A 32 22.95 -7.98 1.35
CA ALA A 32 22.26 -6.70 1.15
C ALA A 32 21.62 -6.60 -0.24
N ALA A 33 22.37 -6.94 -1.30
CA ALA A 33 21.87 -6.86 -2.68
C ALA A 33 20.80 -7.91 -2.98
N ALA A 34 20.91 -9.12 -2.42
CA ALA A 34 19.85 -10.13 -2.49
C ALA A 34 18.59 -9.66 -1.77
N LEU A 35 18.71 -9.18 -0.53
CA LEU A 35 17.58 -8.73 0.27
C LEU A 35 16.86 -7.53 -0.37
N GLN A 36 17.60 -6.58 -0.94
CA GLN A 36 17.00 -5.44 -1.66
C GLN A 36 16.09 -5.89 -2.82
N ARG A 37 16.51 -6.89 -3.61
CA ARG A 37 15.69 -7.46 -4.69
C ARG A 37 14.42 -8.12 -4.14
N HIS A 38 14.53 -8.86 -3.04
CA HIS A 38 13.37 -9.49 -2.41
C HIS A 38 12.41 -8.46 -1.80
N ILE A 39 12.92 -7.36 -1.21
CA ILE A 39 12.10 -6.24 -0.72
C ILE A 39 11.33 -5.59 -1.86
N ALA A 40 11.98 -5.36 -3.02
CA ALA A 40 11.32 -4.77 -4.18
C ALA A 40 10.18 -5.67 -4.71
N THR A 41 10.44 -6.98 -4.83
CA THR A 41 9.41 -7.96 -5.21
C THR A 41 8.28 -8.02 -4.20
N ALA A 42 8.60 -8.12 -2.90
CA ALA A 42 7.61 -8.16 -1.84
C ALA A 42 6.73 -6.90 -1.82
N SER A 43 7.34 -5.71 -1.95
CA SER A 43 6.62 -4.44 -1.97
C SER A 43 5.64 -4.36 -3.15
N ARG A 44 6.06 -4.85 -4.33
CA ARG A 44 5.18 -4.92 -5.51
C ARG A 44 4.03 -5.90 -5.31
N VAL A 45 4.30 -7.11 -4.82
CA VAL A 45 3.25 -8.12 -4.57
C VAL A 45 2.23 -7.61 -3.55
N ILE A 46 2.67 -6.89 -2.52
CA ILE A 46 1.79 -6.27 -1.53
C ILE A 46 0.95 -5.16 -2.15
N ALA A 47 1.54 -4.28 -2.97
CA ALA A 47 0.81 -3.24 -3.68
C ALA A 47 -0.26 -3.83 -4.61
N ASP A 48 0.08 -4.89 -5.36
CA ASP A 48 -0.84 -5.62 -6.23
C ASP A 48 -1.97 -6.29 -5.44
N TYR A 49 -1.63 -6.89 -4.29
CA TYR A 49 -2.59 -7.53 -3.40
C TYR A 49 -3.59 -6.55 -2.79
N CYS A 50 -3.09 -5.43 -2.26
CA CYS A 50 -3.91 -4.38 -1.69
C CYS A 50 -4.63 -3.55 -2.76
N ARG A 51 -4.24 -3.71 -4.04
CA ARG A 51 -4.71 -2.96 -5.21
C ARG A 51 -4.47 -1.46 -5.10
N ARG A 52 -3.32 -1.07 -4.54
CA ARG A 52 -2.93 0.33 -4.38
C ARG A 52 -1.43 0.49 -4.13
N PRO A 53 -0.83 1.61 -4.58
CA PRO A 53 0.46 2.04 -4.07
C PRO A 53 0.33 2.53 -2.61
N PHE A 54 1.46 2.50 -1.90
CA PHE A 54 1.57 3.00 -0.52
C PHE A 54 2.36 4.30 -0.43
N GLY A 55 3.29 4.57 -1.35
CA GLY A 55 4.07 5.82 -1.35
C GLY A 55 3.19 7.05 -1.57
N VAL A 56 3.69 8.21 -1.13
CA VAL A 56 3.03 9.50 -1.32
C VAL A 56 3.06 9.91 -2.80
N GLU A 57 1.89 10.20 -3.37
CA GLU A 57 1.72 10.68 -4.75
C GLU A 57 0.88 11.96 -4.77
N THR A 58 1.21 12.88 -5.68
CA THR A 58 0.32 13.98 -6.05
C THR A 58 -0.54 13.56 -7.22
N LEU A 59 -1.86 13.63 -7.07
CA LEU A 59 -2.83 13.06 -7.99
C LEU A 59 -3.82 14.12 -8.44
N LYS A 60 -4.28 13.98 -9.68
CA LYS A 60 -5.44 14.68 -10.23
C LYS A 60 -6.53 13.64 -10.50
N GLN A 61 -7.66 13.77 -9.81
CA GLN A 61 -8.79 12.87 -9.93
C GLN A 61 -10.01 13.63 -10.45
N TRP A 62 -10.65 13.07 -11.46
CA TRP A 62 -12.01 13.45 -11.83
C TRP A 62 -13.00 12.69 -10.95
N GLY A 63 -13.90 13.42 -10.30
CA GLY A 63 -14.85 12.91 -9.33
C GLY A 63 -15.87 11.96 -9.95
N GLU A 64 -15.66 10.66 -9.75
CA GLU A 64 -16.64 9.62 -10.03
C GLU A 64 -17.25 9.22 -8.69
N GLY A 65 -18.42 9.76 -8.37
CA GLY A 65 -19.08 9.53 -7.09
C GLY A 65 -20.58 9.67 -7.20
N ASP A 66 -21.29 9.08 -6.24
CA ASP A 66 -22.72 9.27 -6.09
C ASP A 66 -22.97 10.70 -5.59
N VAL A 67 -23.95 11.35 -6.19
CA VAL A 67 -24.35 12.74 -5.93
C VAL A 67 -24.57 12.96 -4.43
N LEU A 68 -25.04 11.94 -3.69
CA LEU A 68 -25.44 12.03 -2.28
C LEU A 68 -24.39 11.54 -1.27
N ASN A 69 -23.50 10.62 -1.65
CA ASN A 69 -22.58 9.95 -0.72
C ASN A 69 -21.16 10.54 -0.74
N GLY A 70 -20.94 11.61 -1.52
CA GLY A 70 -19.63 12.22 -1.70
C GLY A 70 -18.78 11.47 -2.71
N ILE A 71 -17.56 11.97 -2.91
CA ILE A 71 -16.62 11.45 -3.90
C ILE A 71 -15.50 10.73 -3.17
N ALA A 72 -15.40 9.41 -3.37
CA ALA A 72 -14.34 8.62 -2.78
C ALA A 72 -12.98 8.94 -3.43
N PHE A 73 -11.92 9.01 -2.63
CA PHE A 73 -10.57 9.18 -3.16
C PHE A 73 -10.00 7.86 -3.68
N ALA A 74 -9.49 7.90 -4.91
CA ALA A 74 -8.80 6.78 -5.53
C ALA A 74 -7.48 6.42 -4.83
N ARG A 75 -6.95 7.28 -3.95
CA ARG A 75 -5.79 6.99 -3.07
C ARG A 75 -6.06 7.49 -1.66
N THR A 76 -5.70 6.69 -0.67
CA THR A 76 -5.83 7.02 0.77
C THR A 76 -4.58 6.55 1.50
N PRO A 77 -4.21 7.10 2.66
CA PRO A 77 -4.82 8.26 3.29
C PRO A 77 -4.57 9.54 2.48
N VAL A 78 -5.54 10.45 2.48
CA VAL A 78 -5.34 11.78 1.88
C VAL A 78 -4.62 12.64 2.91
N ARG A 79 -3.53 13.29 2.48
CA ARG A 79 -2.70 14.15 3.32
C ARG A 79 -3.14 15.61 3.24
N SER A 80 -3.34 16.08 2.01
CA SER A 80 -3.76 17.45 1.76
C SER A 80 -4.45 17.56 0.42
N ILE A 81 -5.46 18.42 0.35
CA ILE A 81 -6.11 18.80 -0.90
C ILE A 81 -5.45 20.10 -1.37
N ALA A 82 -4.91 20.10 -2.58
CA ALA A 82 -4.32 21.29 -3.19
C ALA A 82 -5.39 22.17 -3.85
N SER A 83 -6.34 21.56 -4.55
CA SER A 83 -7.49 22.27 -5.12
C SER A 83 -8.65 21.32 -5.43
N VAL A 84 -9.87 21.88 -5.39
CA VAL A 84 -11.09 21.27 -5.90
C VAL A 84 -11.72 22.27 -6.86
N SER A 85 -12.05 21.85 -8.08
CA SER A 85 -12.63 22.75 -9.07
C SER A 85 -13.81 22.12 -9.80
N ILE A 86 -14.81 22.93 -10.13
CA ILE A 86 -15.94 22.54 -10.97
C ILE A 86 -15.85 23.35 -12.26
N GLY A 87 -15.57 22.67 -13.38
CA GLY A 87 -15.31 23.34 -14.65
C GLY A 87 -14.05 24.22 -14.57
N ASN A 88 -14.23 25.54 -14.64
CA ASN A 88 -13.15 26.53 -14.57
C ASN A 88 -13.14 27.35 -13.26
N ALA A 89 -13.97 26.98 -12.29
CA ALA A 89 -14.05 27.66 -11.00
C ALA A 89 -13.48 26.77 -9.90
N ASP A 90 -12.52 27.31 -9.14
CA ASP A 90 -12.00 26.68 -7.94
C ASP A 90 -12.99 26.92 -6.78
N LEU A 91 -13.26 25.86 -6.01
CA LEU A 91 -14.05 25.92 -4.78
C LEU A 91 -13.18 26.39 -3.63
N ALA A 92 -13.75 27.21 -2.77
CA ALA A 92 -13.10 27.64 -1.55
C ALA A 92 -13.03 26.47 -0.52
N PRO A 93 -12.03 26.46 0.38
CA PRO A 93 -11.84 25.35 1.34
C PRO A 93 -13.01 25.12 2.31
N ASP A 94 -13.91 26.08 2.48
CA ASP A 94 -15.13 25.99 3.28
C ASP A 94 -16.32 25.39 2.51
N GLU A 95 -16.22 25.26 1.18
CA GLU A 95 -17.25 24.65 0.33
C GLU A 95 -17.10 23.13 0.19
N TYR A 96 -16.10 22.53 0.83
CA TYR A 96 -15.90 21.09 0.85
C TYR A 96 -15.29 20.60 2.17
N ALA A 97 -15.57 19.35 2.52
CA ALA A 97 -15.01 18.70 3.69
C ALA A 97 -14.66 17.24 3.37
N ILE A 98 -13.68 16.68 4.09
CA ILE A 98 -13.39 15.25 4.04
C ILE A 98 -14.14 14.60 5.19
N ASP A 99 -15.01 13.64 4.90
CA ASP A 99 -15.57 12.78 5.93
C ASP A 99 -14.51 11.79 6.40
N ALA A 100 -14.09 11.88 7.66
CA ALA A 100 -13.09 11.00 8.25
C ALA A 100 -13.57 9.54 8.35
N GLY A 101 -14.88 9.31 8.41
CA GLY A 101 -15.46 7.97 8.50
C GLY A 101 -15.42 7.22 7.17
N SER A 102 -15.96 7.82 6.11
CA SER A 102 -16.01 7.21 4.77
C SER A 102 -14.76 7.46 3.93
N GLY A 103 -13.96 8.48 4.25
CA GLY A 103 -12.84 8.92 3.43
C GLY A 103 -13.29 9.54 2.10
N SER A 104 -14.49 10.13 2.07
CA SER A 104 -15.06 10.77 0.87
C SER A 104 -15.03 12.30 0.98
N LEU A 105 -14.91 12.96 -0.17
CA LEU A 105 -15.08 14.39 -0.29
C LEU A 105 -16.57 14.76 -0.33
N LEU A 106 -17.02 15.49 0.69
CA LEU A 106 -18.35 16.05 0.79
C LEU A 106 -18.34 17.50 0.27
N ARG A 107 -19.43 17.89 -0.38
CA ARG A 107 -19.68 19.28 -0.70
C ARG A 107 -20.40 19.94 0.46
N MET A 108 -19.91 21.09 0.90
CA MET A 108 -20.49 21.85 1.99
C MET A 108 -21.20 23.08 1.44
N GLY A 109 -22.40 23.34 1.96
CA GLY A 109 -23.14 24.57 1.74
C GLY A 109 -23.10 25.48 2.96
N GLU A 110 -23.90 26.53 2.92
CA GLU A 110 -24.13 27.39 4.08
C GLU A 110 -24.70 26.59 5.26
N CYS A 111 -24.37 27.03 6.49
CA CYS A 111 -24.83 26.41 7.74
C CYS A 111 -24.44 24.93 7.89
N ASP A 112 -23.28 24.53 7.37
CA ASP A 112 -22.71 23.17 7.47
C ASP A 112 -23.62 22.06 6.90
N VAL A 113 -24.48 22.40 5.94
CA VAL A 113 -25.35 21.43 5.27
C VAL A 113 -24.55 20.71 4.18
N VAL A 114 -24.59 19.37 4.19
CA VAL A 114 -24.01 18.56 3.12
C VAL A 114 -24.86 18.69 1.86
N LEU A 115 -24.24 19.18 0.79
CA LEU A 115 -24.85 19.32 -0.52
C LEU A 115 -24.47 18.16 -1.43
N CYS A 116 -25.32 17.91 -2.43
CA CYS A 116 -25.02 16.92 -3.45
C CYS A 116 -24.07 17.47 -4.53
N TRP A 117 -23.25 16.58 -5.10
CA TRP A 117 -22.35 16.88 -6.21
C TRP A 117 -23.07 16.89 -7.56
N TRP A 118 -23.75 17.98 -7.91
CA TRP A 118 -24.44 18.13 -9.20
C TRP A 118 -23.52 18.03 -10.43
N THR A 119 -22.23 18.26 -10.24
CA THR A 119 -21.23 18.20 -11.30
C THR A 119 -19.98 17.57 -10.72
N ALA A 120 -19.35 16.68 -11.49
CA ALA A 120 -18.12 16.03 -11.11
C ALA A 120 -16.98 17.06 -10.97
N PRO A 121 -16.41 17.26 -9.77
CA PRO A 121 -15.27 18.14 -9.57
C PRO A 121 -13.99 17.47 -10.07
N THR A 122 -13.01 18.30 -10.38
CA THR A 122 -11.61 17.90 -10.54
C THR A 122 -10.89 18.19 -9.23
N ILE A 123 -10.24 17.18 -8.66
CA ILE A 123 -9.59 17.25 -7.36
C ILE A 123 -8.10 17.02 -7.55
N VAL A 124 -7.27 17.93 -7.06
CA VAL A 124 -5.81 17.78 -6.98
C VAL A 124 -5.43 17.60 -5.51
N TYR A 125 -4.80 16.50 -5.17
CA TYR A 125 -4.51 16.14 -3.79
C TYR A 125 -3.24 15.30 -3.66
N GLU A 126 -2.66 15.31 -2.46
CA GLU A 126 -1.58 14.44 -2.03
C GLU A 126 -2.14 13.29 -1.20
N ALA A 127 -1.77 12.06 -1.52
CA ALA A 127 -2.22 10.88 -0.79
C ALA A 127 -1.16 9.78 -0.76
N GLY A 128 -1.20 8.97 0.30
CA GLY A 128 -0.28 7.88 0.56
C GLY A 128 0.42 8.01 1.92
N TYR A 129 1.33 7.09 2.14
CA TYR A 129 2.19 7.01 3.32
C TYR A 129 3.62 7.40 2.94
N GLN A 130 4.25 8.17 3.80
CA GLN A 130 5.68 8.39 3.79
C GLN A 130 6.38 7.09 4.13
N LEU A 131 7.14 6.58 3.17
CA LEU A 131 7.81 5.30 3.31
C LEU A 131 9.07 5.45 4.18
N PRO A 132 9.49 4.37 4.89
CA PRO A 132 10.73 4.38 5.66
C PRO A 132 11.98 4.74 4.84
N THR A 133 11.93 4.50 3.52
CA THR A 133 12.99 4.83 2.56
C THR A 133 13.09 6.32 2.25
N ASP A 134 11.97 7.05 2.30
CA ASP A 134 11.92 8.49 2.05
C ASP A 134 12.25 9.27 3.33
N ASN A 135 11.81 8.76 4.49
CA ASN A 135 12.12 9.29 5.81
C ASN A 135 12.08 8.16 6.83
N ASN A 136 13.15 8.02 7.64
CA ASN A 136 13.26 6.94 8.63
C ASN A 136 12.11 6.93 9.67
N ALA A 137 11.44 8.06 9.86
CA ALA A 137 10.25 8.21 10.72
C ALA A 137 8.93 8.23 9.91
N GLY A 138 8.85 7.48 8.82
CA GLY A 138 7.65 7.39 7.97
C GLY A 138 6.37 7.04 8.76
N ASP A 139 5.22 7.39 8.20
CA ASP A 139 3.89 7.15 8.78
C ASP A 139 3.25 5.84 8.26
N LEU A 140 4.01 5.02 7.54
CA LEU A 140 3.59 3.71 7.10
C LEU A 140 3.21 2.85 8.32
N PRO A 141 2.03 2.21 8.34
CA PRO A 141 1.65 1.32 9.42
C PRO A 141 2.66 0.18 9.59
N GLU A 142 3.08 -0.05 10.83
CA GLU A 142 4.07 -1.08 11.17
C GLU A 142 3.65 -2.48 10.70
N SER A 143 2.34 -2.75 10.68
CA SER A 143 1.75 -3.98 10.13
C SER A 143 2.11 -4.19 8.66
N VAL A 144 2.02 -3.14 7.82
CA VAL A 144 2.34 -3.20 6.39
C VAL A 144 3.84 -3.38 6.18
N GLU A 145 4.67 -2.69 6.98
CA GLU A 145 6.12 -2.88 6.94
C GLU A 145 6.51 -4.31 7.33
N ARG A 146 5.96 -4.82 8.43
CA ARG A 146 6.19 -6.18 8.92
C ARG A 146 5.80 -7.23 7.87
N ALA A 147 4.65 -7.04 7.22
CA ALA A 147 4.21 -7.88 6.10
C ALA A 147 5.23 -7.92 4.97
N ALA A 148 5.82 -6.78 4.60
CA ALA A 148 6.87 -6.71 3.59
C ALA A 148 8.15 -7.45 4.02
N ILE A 149 8.56 -7.31 5.28
CA ILE A 149 9.75 -7.97 5.81
C ILE A 149 9.57 -9.49 5.86
N ILE A 150 8.42 -9.99 6.36
CA ILE A 150 8.10 -11.42 6.41
C ILE A 150 8.13 -12.01 4.99
N LEU A 151 7.49 -11.34 4.04
CA LEU A 151 7.43 -11.81 2.66
C LEU A 151 8.82 -11.80 2.00
N ALA A 152 9.60 -10.73 2.18
CA ALA A 152 10.97 -10.66 1.67
C ALA A 152 11.87 -11.74 2.30
N GLY A 153 11.74 -11.99 3.60
CA GLY A 153 12.42 -13.06 4.32
C GLY A 153 12.05 -14.45 3.79
N SER A 154 10.77 -14.68 3.46
CA SER A 154 10.32 -15.95 2.86
C SER A 154 10.96 -16.20 1.48
N TYR A 155 11.07 -15.17 0.65
CA TYR A 155 11.75 -15.28 -0.64
C TYR A 155 13.25 -15.49 -0.49
N PHE A 156 13.86 -14.83 0.49
CA PHE A 156 15.28 -14.99 0.78
C PHE A 156 15.59 -16.41 1.29
N ALA A 157 14.78 -16.94 2.22
CA ALA A 157 14.96 -18.29 2.75
C ALA A 157 14.65 -19.39 1.72
N GLY A 158 13.78 -19.11 0.74
CA GLY A 158 13.52 -20.01 -0.38
C GLY A 158 14.58 -19.97 -1.48
N ALA A 159 15.50 -19.01 -1.46
CA ALA A 159 16.52 -18.86 -2.49
C ALA A 159 17.50 -20.04 -2.45
N GLY A 160 17.67 -20.72 -3.59
CA GLY A 160 18.56 -21.88 -3.71
C GLY A 160 17.92 -23.21 -3.32
N ARG A 161 16.67 -23.23 -2.85
CA ARG A 161 15.90 -24.47 -2.65
C ARG A 161 15.30 -24.95 -3.97
N ASP A 162 15.14 -26.26 -4.11
CA ASP A 162 14.26 -26.83 -5.13
C ASP A 162 12.79 -26.44 -4.81
N PRO A 163 12.11 -25.70 -5.71
CA PRO A 163 10.71 -25.29 -5.51
C PRO A 163 9.73 -26.47 -5.50
N LEU A 164 10.10 -27.63 -6.08
CA LEU A 164 9.25 -28.83 -6.14
C LEU A 164 9.43 -29.76 -4.94
N LEU A 165 10.46 -29.55 -4.12
CA LEU A 165 10.72 -30.33 -2.91
C LEU A 165 9.72 -29.96 -1.81
N LYS A 166 8.94 -30.95 -1.36
CA LYS A 166 7.87 -30.79 -0.35
C LYS A 166 8.23 -31.31 1.04
N SER A 167 9.04 -32.36 1.09
CA SER A 167 9.53 -32.97 2.32
C SER A 167 10.89 -33.60 2.06
N GLU A 168 11.78 -33.46 3.02
CA GLU A 168 13.08 -34.12 3.05
C GLU A 168 13.18 -34.85 4.38
N ASP A 169 13.53 -36.13 4.31
CA ASP A 169 13.76 -36.96 5.49
C ASP A 169 15.11 -37.63 5.35
N ILE A 170 15.96 -37.39 6.34
CA ILE A 170 17.28 -37.97 6.47
C ILE A 170 17.23 -38.80 7.75
N ASP A 171 17.17 -40.12 7.56
CA ASP A 171 16.97 -41.09 8.64
C ASP A 171 17.90 -40.84 9.83
N GLY A 172 17.31 -40.68 11.01
CA GLY A 172 18.01 -40.43 12.28
C GLY A 172 18.70 -39.06 12.43
N LEU A 173 18.60 -38.15 11.44
CA LEU A 173 19.30 -36.86 11.43
C LEU A 173 18.34 -35.67 11.41
N ALA A 174 17.45 -35.60 10.43
CA ALA A 174 16.56 -34.46 10.28
C ALA A 174 15.34 -34.81 9.41
N SER A 175 14.19 -34.27 9.78
CA SER A 175 12.99 -34.28 8.95
C SER A 175 12.53 -32.84 8.78
N ALA A 176 12.28 -32.43 7.54
CA ALA A 176 11.79 -31.10 7.18
C ALA A 176 10.59 -31.23 6.25
N SER A 177 9.53 -30.47 6.54
CA SER A 177 8.38 -30.32 5.65
C SER A 177 8.16 -28.84 5.38
N TRP A 178 7.80 -28.53 4.14
CA TRP A 178 7.59 -27.14 3.71
C TRP A 178 6.15 -26.90 3.35
N TYR A 179 5.71 -25.69 3.66
CA TYR A 179 4.40 -25.22 3.25
C TYR A 179 4.33 -25.11 1.72
N VAL A 180 3.29 -25.71 1.14
CA VAL A 180 2.94 -25.60 -0.27
C VAL A 180 1.57 -24.93 -0.33
N PRO A 181 1.45 -23.75 -0.97
CA PRO A 181 0.16 -23.11 -1.16
C PRO A 181 -0.79 -24.05 -1.89
N GLY A 182 -2.01 -24.22 -1.37
CA GLY A 182 -3.07 -24.96 -2.03
C GLY A 182 -3.57 -24.22 -3.28
N ALA A 183 -4.34 -24.90 -4.14
CA ALA A 183 -4.92 -24.29 -5.34
C ALA A 183 -5.89 -23.12 -5.06
N ALA A 184 -6.42 -23.05 -3.83
CA ALA A 184 -7.25 -21.95 -3.34
C ALA A 184 -6.46 -20.85 -2.61
N ASP A 185 -5.18 -21.10 -2.30
CA ASP A 185 -4.35 -20.11 -1.61
C ASP A 185 -3.94 -19.00 -2.57
N GLN A 186 -4.01 -17.77 -2.07
CA GLN A 186 -3.52 -16.60 -2.77
C GLN A 186 -1.99 -16.68 -2.89
N VAL A 187 -1.38 -15.92 -3.80
CA VAL A 187 0.08 -15.86 -4.05
C VAL A 187 0.90 -15.49 -2.79
N LEU A 188 0.24 -15.08 -1.70
CA LEU A 188 0.83 -14.63 -0.45
C LEU A 188 0.82 -15.70 0.63
N VAL A 189 1.82 -15.61 1.52
CA VAL A 189 1.84 -16.35 2.78
C VAL A 189 0.57 -16.00 3.60
N PRO A 190 -0.15 -16.99 4.18
CA PRO A 190 -1.41 -16.75 4.88
C PRO A 190 -1.34 -15.68 5.99
N GLU A 191 -0.25 -15.66 6.75
CA GLU A 191 -0.01 -14.64 7.79
C GLU A 191 0.04 -13.22 7.19
N VAL A 192 0.78 -13.06 6.09
CA VAL A 192 0.91 -11.77 5.39
C VAL A 192 -0.45 -11.33 4.84
N ALA A 193 -1.24 -12.25 4.30
CA ALA A 193 -2.59 -11.94 3.81
C ALA A 193 -3.53 -11.47 4.95
N GLN A 194 -3.45 -12.07 6.14
CA GLN A 194 -4.25 -11.66 7.30
C GLN A 194 -3.85 -10.26 7.80
N ILE A 195 -2.56 -9.97 7.87
CA ILE A 195 -2.04 -8.65 8.27
C ILE A 195 -2.52 -7.56 7.28
N LEU A 196 -2.55 -7.89 5.99
CA LEU A 196 -2.91 -6.95 4.92
C LEU A 196 -4.41 -6.84 4.66
N ALA A 197 -5.24 -7.71 5.24
CA ALA A 197 -6.68 -7.75 5.01
C ALA A 197 -7.37 -6.39 5.22
N PRO A 198 -7.05 -5.58 6.26
CA PRO A 198 -7.67 -4.27 6.46
C PRO A 198 -7.28 -3.23 5.40
N TYR A 199 -6.14 -3.40 4.73
CA TYR A 199 -5.60 -2.45 3.74
C TYR A 199 -6.02 -2.79 2.31
N ARG A 200 -6.67 -3.94 2.12
CA ARG A 200 -7.09 -4.43 0.81
C ARG A 200 -8.31 -3.67 0.33
N ARG A 201 -8.23 -3.14 -0.90
CA ARG A 201 -9.37 -2.50 -1.56
C ARG A 201 -10.15 -3.49 -2.41
N PHE A 202 -11.46 -3.47 -2.24
CA PHE A 202 -12.38 -4.29 -3.01
C PHE A 202 -12.82 -3.61 -4.31
N TRP A 203 -12.78 -2.28 -4.36
CA TRP A 203 -13.08 -1.47 -5.54
C TRP A 203 -11.82 -0.82 -6.14
N PRO A 204 -11.71 -0.73 -7.48
CA PRO A 204 -10.60 -0.06 -8.16
C PRO A 204 -10.60 1.46 -7.95
#